data_AF-A0A7V6R8R9-F1
#
_entry.id   AF-A0A7V6R8R9-F1
#
_cell.length_a   1.000
_cell.length_b   1.000
_cell.length_c   1.000
_cell.angle_alpha   90.00
_cell.angle_beta   90.00
_cell.angle_gamma   90.00
#
_symmetry.space_group_name_H-M   'P 1'
#
loop_
_entity.id
_entity.type
_entity.pdbx_description
1 polymer ?
#
loop_
_entity_poly.entity_id
_entity_poly.type
_entity_poly.pdbx_seq_one_letter_code
_entity_poly.pdbx_strand_id
1 'polypeptide(L)'
;MKVEVNTKNMKLFEALSSSTRIRILELLGESPKNIGELARKLGISSAITTRHILTLEEAGLIRCKNTPGKRGLQKVCSLVEDEITLVFEKNKKSKQYRSVSIPIGQYVNYEVTPSCGLASTEALIGMLDDPRYFSDPAHVNAALLWFRTGWIEYRIPSYVFLPQPIHAIEISVELCSEFPKYNEDWPSDIHFYLNDILLGVWVCPGDFGETPGTYTPGWWKNNSQYGFLKTIRVTNSGCMLDGIPLSNVTLDQLQLKPGKDMSFKLAVPPDTRNPGGLNIFGRGFGNYDQDIEVVVEYE
;
A
#
# COMPACT_ATOMS: atom_id res chain seq x y z
N MET A 1 6.39 12.05 -13.25
CA MET A 1 7.15 13.04 -12.43
C MET A 1 6.47 13.27 -11.09
N LYS A 2 7.20 13.28 -9.97
CA LYS A 2 6.67 13.66 -8.64
C LYS A 2 7.23 15.01 -8.23
N VAL A 3 6.37 15.96 -7.83
CA VAL A 3 6.74 17.37 -7.55
C VAL A 3 6.18 17.81 -6.21
N GLU A 4 7.04 18.30 -5.33
CA GLU A 4 6.64 18.92 -4.07
C GLU A 4 6.02 20.31 -4.31
N VAL A 5 4.87 20.58 -3.69
CA VAL A 5 4.21 21.89 -3.76
C VAL A 5 4.87 22.85 -2.76
N ASN A 6 6.00 23.40 -3.18
CA ASN A 6 6.75 24.41 -2.44
C ASN A 6 7.36 25.46 -3.37
N THR A 7 7.93 26.51 -2.81
CA THR A 7 8.47 27.66 -3.57
C THR A 7 9.66 27.32 -4.46
N LYS A 8 10.31 26.16 -4.29
CA LYS A 8 11.42 25.73 -5.16
C LYS A 8 10.92 25.34 -6.56
N ASN A 9 9.67 24.89 -6.66
CA ASN A 9 9.06 24.42 -7.92
C ASN A 9 8.21 25.49 -8.61
N MET A 10 8.35 26.77 -8.24
CA MET A 10 7.57 27.89 -8.80
C MET A 10 7.61 27.96 -10.33
N LYS A 11 8.76 27.71 -10.96
CA LYS A 11 8.88 27.73 -12.44
C LYS A 11 7.94 26.74 -13.12
N LEU A 12 7.76 25.56 -12.52
CA LEU A 12 6.83 24.54 -13.03
C LEU A 12 5.38 25.00 -12.86
N PHE A 13 5.03 25.56 -11.70
CA PHE A 13 3.68 26.06 -11.44
C PHE A 13 3.32 27.26 -12.34
N GLU A 14 4.25 28.19 -12.54
CA GLU A 14 4.09 29.31 -13.48
C GLU A 14 3.95 28.80 -14.93
N ALA A 15 4.70 27.77 -15.32
CA ALA A 15 4.55 27.17 -16.65
C ALA A 15 3.16 26.52 -16.83
N LEU A 16 2.57 25.94 -15.79
CA LEU A 16 1.22 25.35 -15.84
C LEU A 16 0.10 26.40 -15.68
N SER A 17 0.37 27.59 -15.14
CA SER A 17 -0.65 28.62 -14.87
C SER A 17 -1.09 29.43 -16.11
N SER A 18 -1.09 28.83 -17.31
CA SER A 18 -1.53 29.48 -18.55
C SER A 18 -2.35 28.53 -19.42
N SER A 19 -3.57 28.95 -19.76
CA SER A 19 -4.46 28.20 -20.66
C SER A 19 -3.82 27.82 -21.98
N THR A 20 -3.05 28.73 -22.61
CA THR A 20 -2.33 28.44 -23.86
C THR A 20 -1.28 27.35 -23.68
N ARG A 21 -0.55 27.34 -22.56
CA ARG A 21 0.47 26.32 -22.26
C ARG A 21 -0.17 24.97 -21.93
N ILE A 22 -1.27 24.96 -21.19
CA ILE A 22 -2.05 23.73 -20.97
C ILE A 22 -2.54 23.16 -22.30
N ARG A 23 -3.08 24.00 -23.19
CA ARG A 23 -3.52 23.55 -24.51
C ARG A 23 -2.38 23.00 -25.38
N ILE A 24 -1.18 23.53 -25.26
CA ILE A 24 0.01 22.96 -25.90
C ILE A 24 0.28 21.55 -25.36
N LEU A 25 0.26 21.35 -24.03
CA LEU A 25 0.49 20.04 -23.42
C LEU A 25 -0.57 19.01 -23.85
N GLU A 26 -1.85 19.39 -23.90
CA GLU A 26 -2.94 18.54 -24.42
C GLU A 26 -2.65 18.07 -25.86
N LEU A 27 -2.27 19.00 -26.74
CA LEU A 27 -1.94 18.69 -28.14
C LEU A 27 -0.71 17.78 -28.26
N LEU A 28 0.27 17.94 -27.37
CA LEU A 28 1.46 17.11 -27.34
C LEU A 28 1.21 15.73 -26.73
N GLY A 29 0.20 15.58 -25.87
CA GLY A 29 -0.30 14.29 -25.37
C GLY A 29 -0.92 13.43 -26.46
N GLU A 30 -1.47 14.03 -27.53
CA GLU A 30 -1.96 13.28 -28.70
C GLU A 30 -0.81 12.69 -29.53
N SER A 31 0.26 13.46 -29.72
CA SER A 31 1.43 13.13 -30.56
C SER A 31 2.40 14.31 -30.62
N PRO A 32 3.72 14.07 -30.83
CA PRO A 32 4.70 15.12 -31.05
C PRO A 32 4.32 16.05 -32.21
N LYS A 33 4.55 17.37 -32.06
CA LYS A 33 4.21 18.39 -33.07
C LYS A 33 5.33 19.41 -33.24
N ASN A 34 5.41 20.01 -34.43
CA ASN A 34 6.30 21.15 -34.65
C ASN A 34 5.63 22.48 -34.25
N ILE A 35 6.44 23.53 -34.10
CA ILE A 35 5.97 24.86 -33.70
C ILE A 35 4.90 25.41 -34.65
N GLY A 36 5.02 25.18 -35.96
CA GLY A 36 4.06 25.69 -36.95
C GLY A 36 2.70 24.98 -36.92
N GLU A 37 2.66 23.70 -36.55
CA GLU A 37 1.42 22.96 -36.29
C GLU A 37 0.73 23.45 -35.04
N LEU A 38 1.48 23.64 -33.95
CA LEU A 38 0.96 24.18 -32.69
C LEU A 38 0.40 25.58 -32.90
N ALA A 39 1.13 26.47 -33.59
CA ALA A 39 0.68 27.83 -33.91
C ALA A 39 -0.67 27.83 -34.66
N ARG A 40 -0.81 26.98 -35.69
CA ARG A 40 -2.07 26.85 -36.44
C ARG A 40 -3.21 26.30 -35.58
N LYS A 41 -2.97 25.24 -34.81
CA LYS A 41 -4.00 24.64 -33.94
C LYS A 41 -4.46 25.58 -32.82
N LEU A 42 -3.58 26.44 -32.33
CA LEU A 42 -3.85 27.39 -31.26
C LEU A 42 -4.38 28.74 -31.76
N GLY A 43 -4.29 29.03 -33.06
CA GLY A 43 -4.69 30.33 -33.63
C GLY A 43 -3.78 31.49 -33.22
N ILE A 44 -2.52 31.23 -32.88
CA ILE A 44 -1.53 32.24 -32.46
C ILE A 44 -0.30 32.22 -33.37
N SER A 45 0.50 33.29 -33.34
CA SER A 45 1.71 33.38 -34.17
C SER A 45 2.78 32.37 -33.75
N SER A 46 3.63 31.96 -34.69
CA SER A 46 4.77 31.09 -34.39
C SER A 46 5.72 31.71 -33.36
N ALA A 47 5.89 33.04 -33.35
CA ALA A 47 6.71 33.73 -32.37
C ALA A 47 6.15 33.61 -30.94
N ILE A 48 4.84 33.78 -30.78
CA ILE A 48 4.16 33.59 -29.48
C ILE A 48 4.25 32.13 -29.05
N THR A 49 4.03 31.19 -29.98
CA THR A 49 4.13 29.75 -29.73
C THR A 49 5.53 29.36 -29.25
N THR A 50 6.59 29.87 -29.90
CA THR A 50 7.98 29.63 -29.48
C THR A 50 8.22 30.09 -28.05
N ARG A 51 7.68 31.24 -27.64
CA ARG A 51 7.83 31.74 -26.26
C ARG A 51 7.18 30.79 -25.24
N HIS A 52 5.99 30.27 -25.53
CA HIS A 52 5.33 29.28 -24.68
C HIS A 52 6.11 27.97 -24.62
N ILE A 53 6.64 27.50 -25.75
CA ILE A 53 7.46 26.29 -25.83
C ILE A 53 8.73 26.43 -24.99
N LEU A 54 9.43 27.57 -25.06
CA LEU A 54 10.60 27.81 -24.23
C LEU A 54 10.28 27.75 -22.74
N THR A 55 9.16 28.35 -22.31
CA THR A 55 8.72 28.29 -20.90
C THR A 55 8.44 26.85 -20.44
N LEU A 56 7.76 26.06 -21.28
CA LEU A 56 7.46 24.66 -20.98
C LEU A 56 8.71 23.77 -20.98
N GLU A 57 9.67 24.05 -21.87
CA GLU A 57 10.95 23.34 -21.98
C GLU A 57 11.85 23.66 -20.78
N GLU A 58 11.94 24.93 -20.35
CA GLU A 58 12.66 25.36 -19.15
C GLU A 58 12.06 24.78 -17.86
N ALA A 59 10.75 24.54 -17.83
CA ALA A 59 10.07 23.86 -16.72
C ALA A 59 10.21 22.33 -16.76
N GLY A 60 10.88 21.77 -17.78
CA GLY A 60 11.09 20.33 -17.92
C GLY A 60 9.84 19.52 -18.33
N LEU A 61 8.76 20.19 -18.73
CA LEU A 61 7.48 19.54 -19.09
C LEU A 61 7.51 18.96 -20.50
N ILE A 62 8.30 19.57 -21.39
CA ILE A 62 8.45 19.14 -22.78
C ILE A 62 9.93 19.07 -23.16
N ARG A 63 10.24 18.28 -24.19
CA ARG A 63 11.54 18.26 -24.85
C ARG A 63 11.34 18.57 -26.32
N CYS A 64 12.23 19.38 -26.88
CA CYS A 64 12.22 19.62 -28.32
C CYS A 64 13.51 19.17 -29.00
N LYS A 65 13.41 18.72 -30.25
CA LYS A 65 14.52 18.29 -31.10
C LYS A 65 14.43 18.97 -32.46
N ASN A 66 15.58 19.35 -33.02
CA ASN A 66 15.65 19.83 -34.39
C ASN A 66 15.70 18.64 -35.34
N THR A 67 14.76 18.58 -36.29
CA THR A 67 14.66 17.54 -37.31
C THR A 67 14.56 18.18 -38.70
N PRO A 68 14.95 17.47 -39.78
CA PRO A 68 14.68 17.93 -41.14
C PRO A 68 13.17 18.06 -41.39
N GLY A 69 12.75 19.14 -42.07
CA GLY A 69 11.38 19.40 -42.47
C GLY A 69 11.26 19.77 -43.95
N LYS A 70 10.03 19.97 -44.42
CA LYS A 70 9.76 20.30 -45.85
C LYS A 70 10.44 21.58 -46.34
N ARG A 71 10.80 22.50 -45.44
CA ARG A 71 11.53 23.74 -45.71
C ARG A 71 12.60 23.98 -44.64
N GLY A 72 13.71 23.24 -44.73
CA GLY A 72 14.83 23.36 -43.78
C GLY A 72 14.60 22.62 -42.47
N LEU A 73 15.29 23.03 -41.40
CA LEU A 73 15.16 22.43 -40.07
C LEU A 73 13.87 22.88 -39.38
N GLN A 74 13.22 21.96 -38.67
CA GLN A 74 12.04 22.22 -37.83
C GLN A 74 12.32 21.76 -36.39
N LYS A 75 11.73 22.46 -35.41
CA LYS A 75 11.79 22.08 -33.99
C LYS A 75 10.51 21.30 -33.65
N VAL A 76 10.65 20.01 -33.38
CA VAL A 76 9.56 19.10 -32.98
C VAL A 76 9.59 18.93 -31.48
N CYS A 77 8.44 19.08 -30.81
CA CYS A 77 8.32 19.00 -29.36
C CYS A 77 7.44 17.82 -28.95
N SER A 78 7.74 17.24 -27.79
CA SER A 78 7.01 16.12 -27.16
C SER A 78 6.98 16.28 -25.65
N LEU A 79 6.02 15.65 -24.97
CA LEU A 79 6.01 15.54 -23.50
C LEU A 79 7.27 14.79 -23.02
N VAL A 80 7.76 15.13 -21.83
CA VAL A 80 8.84 14.38 -21.16
C VAL A 80 8.30 13.21 -20.37
N GLU A 81 7.13 13.38 -19.75
CA GLU A 81 6.47 12.42 -18.86
C GLU A 81 4.95 12.46 -19.12
N ASP A 82 4.27 11.33 -18.93
CA ASP A 82 2.82 11.22 -19.12
C ASP A 82 2.02 11.65 -17.88
N GLU A 83 2.67 11.71 -16.70
CA GLU A 83 2.03 12.03 -15.42
C GLU A 83 2.86 12.99 -14.56
N ILE A 84 2.19 13.92 -13.86
CA ILE A 84 2.76 14.74 -12.79
C ILE A 84 1.93 14.58 -11.52
N THR A 85 2.56 14.09 -10.44
CA THR A 85 1.94 13.98 -9.12
C THR A 85 2.38 15.15 -8.23
N LEU A 86 1.42 15.95 -7.76
CA LEU A 86 1.68 17.06 -6.83
C LEU A 86 1.58 16.61 -5.37
N VAL A 87 2.65 16.84 -4.60
CA VAL A 87 2.74 16.47 -3.19
C VAL A 87 2.60 17.71 -2.32
N PHE A 88 1.47 17.86 -1.63
CA PHE A 88 1.23 18.94 -0.69
C PHE A 88 1.68 18.52 0.72
N GLU A 89 2.74 19.14 1.23
CA GLU A 89 3.10 18.97 2.64
C GLU A 89 2.12 19.77 3.51
N LYS A 90 1.13 19.09 4.09
CA LYS A 90 0.40 19.68 5.23
C LYS A 90 1.41 19.85 6.36
N ASN A 91 1.53 21.08 6.89
CA ASN A 91 2.26 21.41 8.11
C ASN A 91 2.07 20.30 9.15
N LYS A 92 3.03 19.38 9.23
CA LYS A 92 3.15 18.49 10.37
C LYS A 92 3.64 19.42 11.49
N LYS A 93 2.76 19.72 12.48
CA LYS A 93 3.25 19.47 13.84
C LYS A 93 3.83 18.07 13.74
N SER A 94 5.14 17.92 13.87
CA SER A 94 5.77 16.61 13.76
C SER A 94 5.19 15.78 14.89
N LYS A 95 4.05 15.13 14.65
CA LYS A 95 3.56 14.07 15.53
C LYS A 95 4.72 13.11 15.56
N GLN A 96 5.36 13.04 16.72
CA GLN A 96 6.40 12.06 16.90
C GLN A 96 5.73 10.72 16.68
N TYR A 97 6.33 9.86 15.87
CA TYR A 97 5.85 8.51 15.70
C TYR A 97 7.04 7.55 15.76
N ARG A 98 6.75 6.33 16.18
CA ARG A 98 7.65 5.18 16.04
C ARG A 98 6.95 4.18 15.15
N SER A 99 7.72 3.48 14.34
CA SER A 99 7.19 2.42 13.50
C SER A 99 8.09 1.20 13.55
N VAL A 100 7.49 0.04 13.30
CA VAL A 100 8.16 -1.23 13.13
C VAL A 100 7.41 -2.03 12.08
N SER A 101 8.18 -2.70 11.23
CA SER A 101 7.69 -3.66 10.23
C SER A 101 7.98 -5.05 10.78
N ILE A 102 6.95 -5.89 10.90
CA ILE A 102 7.05 -7.24 11.48
C ILE A 102 6.79 -8.24 10.34
N PRO A 103 7.83 -8.94 9.85
CA PRO A 103 7.67 -9.96 8.82
C PRO A 103 6.64 -11.01 9.22
N ILE A 104 5.77 -11.40 8.28
CA ILE A 104 4.64 -12.28 8.61
C ILE A 104 5.09 -13.66 9.09
N GLY A 105 6.30 -14.08 8.72
CA GLY A 105 6.93 -15.31 9.21
C GLY A 105 7.50 -15.23 10.63
N GLN A 106 7.60 -14.04 11.24
CA GLN A 106 8.14 -13.83 12.59
C GLN A 106 7.06 -13.83 13.69
N TYR A 107 6.03 -14.67 13.53
CA TYR A 107 5.12 -14.95 14.62
C TYR A 107 5.85 -15.67 15.76
N VAL A 108 5.36 -15.47 16.99
CA VAL A 108 5.96 -16.02 18.22
C VAL A 108 5.15 -17.19 18.78
N ASN A 109 3.89 -17.33 18.36
CA ASN A 109 3.00 -18.38 18.82
C ASN A 109 1.86 -18.60 17.82
N TYR A 110 1.28 -19.79 17.81
CA TYR A 110 0.21 -20.15 16.88
C TYR A 110 -0.58 -21.36 17.37
N GLU A 111 -1.82 -21.46 16.91
CA GLU A 111 -2.64 -22.67 16.93
C GLU A 111 -3.46 -22.66 15.66
N VAL A 112 -3.16 -23.55 14.71
CA VAL A 112 -3.77 -23.50 13.37
C VAL A 112 -4.27 -24.87 12.95
N THR A 113 -5.36 -24.89 12.16
CA THR A 113 -5.91 -26.11 11.58
C THR A 113 -5.83 -26.09 10.06
N PRO A 114 -5.74 -27.27 9.41
CA PRO A 114 -5.87 -27.39 7.96
C PRO A 114 -7.22 -26.90 7.42
N SER A 115 -7.30 -26.46 6.17
CA SER A 115 -6.17 -26.27 5.23
C SER A 115 -5.21 -25.18 5.70
N CYS A 116 -3.90 -25.42 5.58
CA CYS A 116 -2.87 -24.51 6.11
C CYS A 116 -1.52 -24.65 5.40
N GLY A 117 -0.70 -23.61 5.46
CA GLY A 117 0.65 -23.67 4.90
C GLY A 117 1.41 -22.36 4.95
N LEU A 118 2.62 -22.41 4.40
CA LEU A 118 3.59 -21.32 4.36
C LEU A 118 4.26 -21.29 2.98
N ALA A 119 4.51 -20.09 2.46
CA ALA A 119 5.29 -19.88 1.24
C ALA A 119 6.25 -18.70 1.41
N SER A 120 7.48 -18.87 0.93
CA SER A 120 8.45 -17.80 0.70
C SER A 120 8.23 -17.19 -0.69
N THR A 121 8.99 -16.16 -1.07
CA THR A 121 8.97 -15.63 -2.43
C THR A 121 9.46 -16.61 -3.49
N GLU A 122 10.14 -17.70 -3.11
CA GLU A 122 10.76 -18.66 -4.01
C GLU A 122 10.08 -20.03 -4.06
N ALA A 123 9.51 -20.48 -2.94
CA ALA A 123 8.94 -21.83 -2.81
C ALA A 123 8.01 -21.97 -1.59
N LEU A 124 7.27 -23.09 -1.56
CA LEU A 124 6.59 -23.57 -0.36
C LEU A 124 7.60 -23.83 0.77
N ILE A 125 7.21 -23.50 1.99
CA ILE A 125 7.96 -23.85 3.21
C ILE A 125 7.24 -25.04 3.86
N GLY A 126 7.91 -26.18 3.91
CA GLY A 126 7.37 -27.38 4.53
C GLY A 126 6.33 -28.12 3.68
N MET A 127 5.41 -28.82 4.36
CA MET A 127 4.33 -29.58 3.74
C MET A 127 2.99 -28.87 3.93
N LEU A 128 2.15 -28.91 2.89
CA LEU A 128 0.79 -28.40 2.95
C LEU A 128 -0.05 -29.19 3.95
N ASP A 129 -0.97 -28.48 4.61
CA ASP A 129 -1.98 -29.03 5.52
C ASP A 129 -1.41 -29.77 6.74
N ASP A 130 -0.17 -29.47 7.12
CA ASP A 130 0.48 -29.98 8.32
C ASP A 130 0.93 -28.83 9.25
N PRO A 131 0.17 -28.56 10.33
CA PRO A 131 0.46 -27.48 11.28
C PRO A 131 1.85 -27.55 11.95
N ARG A 132 2.53 -28.69 11.89
CA ARG A 132 3.88 -28.84 12.47
C ARG A 132 4.92 -27.99 11.74
N TYR A 133 4.69 -27.67 10.46
CA TYR A 133 5.61 -26.83 9.68
C TYR A 133 5.54 -25.34 10.04
N PHE A 134 4.56 -24.91 10.83
CA PHE A 134 4.60 -23.59 11.47
C PHE A 134 5.68 -23.47 12.56
N SER A 135 6.37 -24.57 12.90
CA SER A 135 7.60 -24.55 13.71
C SER A 135 8.87 -24.81 12.90
N ASP A 136 8.79 -24.92 11.56
CA ASP A 136 9.96 -25.16 10.71
C ASP A 136 10.89 -23.94 10.73
N PRO A 137 12.21 -24.04 10.99
CA PRO A 137 13.09 -22.88 11.04
C PRO A 137 13.03 -21.94 9.83
N ALA A 138 12.64 -22.44 8.66
CA ALA A 138 12.45 -21.62 7.46
C ALA A 138 11.17 -20.75 7.49
N HIS A 139 10.27 -20.94 8.46
CA HIS A 139 9.02 -20.18 8.63
C HIS A 139 9.26 -18.67 8.69
N VAL A 140 10.44 -18.25 9.19
CA VAL A 140 10.83 -16.83 9.27
C VAL A 140 10.96 -16.16 7.91
N ASN A 141 11.07 -16.94 6.83
CA ASN A 141 11.14 -16.46 5.45
C ASN A 141 9.76 -16.47 4.75
N ALA A 142 8.67 -16.76 5.48
CA ALA A 142 7.33 -16.75 4.89
C ALA A 142 6.94 -15.33 4.44
N ALA A 143 6.48 -15.24 3.20
CA ALA A 143 5.87 -14.08 2.56
C ALA A 143 4.37 -14.29 2.31
N LEU A 144 3.89 -15.54 2.38
CA LEU A 144 2.48 -15.89 2.51
C LEU A 144 2.32 -16.98 3.57
N LEU A 145 1.30 -16.87 4.41
CA LEU A 145 0.86 -17.95 5.30
C LEU A 145 -0.66 -18.04 5.34
N TRP A 146 -1.18 -19.23 5.58
CA TRP A 146 -2.62 -19.45 5.63
C TRP A 146 -3.03 -20.57 6.57
N PHE A 147 -4.26 -20.47 7.08
CA PHE A 147 -4.90 -21.52 7.87
C PHE A 147 -6.42 -21.39 7.86
N ARG A 148 -7.14 -22.48 8.17
CA ARG A 148 -8.61 -22.52 8.14
C ARG A 148 -9.29 -22.02 9.40
N THR A 149 -8.84 -22.46 10.57
CA THR A 149 -9.30 -21.94 11.87
C THR A 149 -8.13 -21.91 12.85
N GLY A 150 -8.31 -21.16 13.93
CA GLY A 150 -7.29 -20.95 14.94
C GLY A 150 -6.76 -19.52 14.94
N TRP A 151 -5.50 -19.32 15.26
CA TRP A 151 -4.88 -18.01 15.43
C TRP A 151 -3.36 -18.03 15.26
N ILE A 152 -2.83 -16.85 14.96
CA ILE A 152 -1.39 -16.59 14.89
C ILE A 152 -1.07 -15.29 15.64
N GLU A 153 0.02 -15.28 16.39
CA GLU A 153 0.39 -14.19 17.30
C GLU A 153 1.77 -13.63 17.01
N TYR A 154 1.84 -12.30 16.94
CA TYR A 154 3.02 -11.50 16.70
C TYR A 154 3.38 -10.66 17.92
N ARG A 155 4.66 -10.29 18.01
CA ARG A 155 5.18 -9.46 19.08
C ARG A 155 5.55 -8.08 18.55
N ILE A 156 4.88 -7.05 19.06
CA ILE A 156 5.24 -5.65 18.80
C ILE A 156 6.30 -5.23 19.83
N PRO A 157 7.55 -4.93 19.42
CA PRO A 157 8.64 -4.66 20.34
C PRO A 157 8.40 -3.43 21.21
N SER A 158 8.71 -3.53 22.50
CA SER A 158 8.51 -2.47 23.49
C SER A 158 9.23 -1.15 23.19
N TYR A 159 10.30 -1.17 22.38
CA TYR A 159 11.03 0.06 22.02
C TYR A 159 10.17 1.02 21.17
N VAL A 160 9.07 0.54 20.55
CA VAL A 160 8.14 1.43 19.84
C VAL A 160 7.16 2.13 20.77
N PHE A 161 7.15 1.82 22.07
CA PHE A 161 6.32 2.44 23.12
C PHE A 161 7.19 3.25 24.09
N LEU A 162 7.39 4.52 23.75
CA LEU A 162 8.10 5.48 24.59
C LEU A 162 7.27 5.82 25.83
N PRO A 163 7.90 6.29 26.93
CA PRO A 163 7.19 6.79 28.11
C PRO A 163 6.59 8.18 27.85
N GLN A 164 5.72 8.28 26.84
CA GLN A 164 5.01 9.47 26.41
C GLN A 164 3.54 9.13 26.12
N PRO A 165 2.60 10.08 26.25
CA PRO A 165 1.21 9.86 25.86
C PRO A 165 1.10 9.42 24.41
N ILE A 166 0.44 8.28 24.20
CA ILE A 166 0.15 7.76 22.87
C ILE A 166 -1.16 8.36 22.40
N HIS A 167 -1.14 8.96 21.22
CA HIS A 167 -2.31 9.47 20.54
C HIS A 167 -3.05 8.36 19.77
N ALA A 168 -2.30 7.48 19.11
CA ALA A 168 -2.87 6.36 18.36
C ALA A 168 -1.87 5.20 18.18
N ILE A 169 -2.40 3.99 18.06
CA ILE A 169 -1.69 2.82 17.53
C ILE A 169 -2.40 2.41 16.23
N GLU A 170 -1.64 2.27 15.16
CA GLU A 170 -2.11 1.85 13.85
C GLU A 170 -1.38 0.58 13.43
N ILE A 171 -2.11 -0.42 12.94
CA ILE A 171 -1.58 -1.70 12.46
C ILE A 171 -2.14 -1.93 11.06
N SER A 172 -1.25 -2.08 10.07
CA SER A 172 -1.59 -2.32 8.68
C SER A 172 -1.12 -3.70 8.23
N VAL A 173 -1.99 -4.47 7.56
CA VAL A 173 -1.70 -5.83 7.10
C VAL A 173 -2.56 -6.19 5.89
N GLU A 174 -1.99 -6.87 4.90
CA GLU A 174 -2.74 -7.43 3.77
C GLU A 174 -3.25 -8.84 4.12
N LEU A 175 -4.57 -9.06 4.03
CA LEU A 175 -5.18 -10.34 4.37
C LEU A 175 -6.53 -10.58 3.66
N CYS A 176 -6.92 -11.85 3.52
CA CYS A 176 -8.23 -12.30 3.03
C CYS A 176 -8.61 -13.66 3.64
N SER A 177 -9.74 -14.24 3.22
CA SER A 177 -10.12 -15.59 3.66
C SER A 177 -9.24 -16.66 2.99
N GLU A 178 -9.41 -17.92 3.36
CA GLU A 178 -8.67 -19.06 2.83
C GLU A 178 -9.61 -20.11 2.22
N PHE A 179 -9.28 -20.55 1.01
CA PHE A 179 -9.92 -21.66 0.33
C PHE A 179 -8.88 -22.47 -0.46
N PRO A 180 -9.01 -23.80 -0.58
CA PRO A 180 -8.14 -24.58 -1.47
C PRO A 180 -8.19 -24.03 -2.90
N LYS A 181 -7.06 -23.51 -3.39
CA LYS A 181 -6.96 -22.61 -4.54
C LYS A 181 -7.43 -21.19 -4.21
N TYR A 182 -8.65 -20.85 -4.60
CA TYR A 182 -9.30 -19.58 -4.29
C TYR A 182 -10.82 -19.71 -4.50
N ASN A 183 -11.58 -18.85 -3.84
CA ASN A 183 -13.02 -18.69 -4.05
C ASN A 183 -13.42 -17.26 -3.65
N GLU A 184 -13.78 -16.46 -4.64
CA GLU A 184 -14.10 -15.03 -4.50
C GLU A 184 -15.34 -14.77 -3.62
N ASP A 185 -16.18 -15.79 -3.40
CA ASP A 185 -17.36 -15.77 -2.51
C ASP A 185 -17.20 -16.83 -1.41
N TRP A 186 -16.29 -16.55 -0.48
CA TRP A 186 -15.95 -17.42 0.64
C TRP A 186 -15.69 -16.61 1.90
N PRO A 187 -16.74 -16.14 2.60
CA PRO A 187 -16.57 -15.19 3.67
C PRO A 187 -15.80 -15.78 4.86
N SER A 188 -15.06 -14.93 5.56
CA SER A 188 -14.37 -15.29 6.80
C SER A 188 -14.49 -14.20 7.85
N ASP A 189 -14.88 -14.58 9.07
CA ASP A 189 -14.90 -13.69 10.22
C ASP A 189 -13.50 -13.65 10.86
N ILE A 190 -12.73 -12.61 10.53
CA ILE A 190 -11.35 -12.43 10.99
C ILE A 190 -11.35 -11.53 12.22
N HIS A 191 -10.88 -12.07 13.34
CA HIS A 191 -10.83 -11.40 14.63
C HIS A 191 -9.45 -10.77 14.85
N PHE A 192 -9.45 -9.50 15.24
CA PHE A 192 -8.24 -8.76 15.59
C PHE A 192 -8.10 -8.64 17.11
N TYR A 193 -6.97 -9.07 17.66
CA TYR A 193 -6.67 -8.90 19.07
C TYR A 193 -5.39 -8.10 19.26
N LEU A 194 -5.38 -7.25 20.28
CA LEU A 194 -4.20 -6.52 20.71
C LEU A 194 -4.10 -6.62 22.23
N ASN A 195 -3.00 -7.19 22.72
CA ASN A 195 -2.79 -7.52 24.13
C ASN A 195 -3.94 -8.36 24.72
N ASP A 196 -4.36 -9.38 23.98
CA ASP A 196 -5.50 -10.28 24.29
C ASP A 196 -6.87 -9.61 24.39
N ILE A 197 -7.01 -8.37 23.93
CA ILE A 197 -8.28 -7.66 23.85
C ILE A 197 -8.79 -7.70 22.40
N LEU A 198 -10.01 -8.21 22.22
CA LEU A 198 -10.69 -8.21 20.92
C LEU A 198 -10.97 -6.76 20.49
N LEU A 199 -10.26 -6.30 19.47
CA LEU A 199 -10.48 -5.00 18.85
C LEU A 199 -11.75 -5.00 18.00
N GLY A 200 -12.07 -6.13 17.37
CA GLY A 200 -13.27 -6.33 16.59
C GLY A 200 -13.10 -7.42 15.54
N VAL A 201 -14.14 -7.58 14.72
CA VAL A 201 -14.24 -8.63 13.71
C VAL A 201 -14.46 -7.99 12.35
N TRP A 202 -13.66 -8.36 11.36
CA TRP A 202 -13.90 -8.03 9.96
C TRP A 202 -14.41 -9.25 9.22
N VAL A 203 -15.55 -9.09 8.54
CA VAL A 203 -16.07 -10.10 7.62
C VAL A 203 -15.38 -9.89 6.27
N CYS A 204 -14.38 -10.71 5.99
CA CYS A 204 -13.78 -10.80 4.67
C CYS A 204 -14.81 -11.37 3.68
N PRO A 205 -14.92 -10.84 2.45
CA PRO A 205 -15.89 -11.37 1.48
C PRO A 205 -15.44 -12.65 0.77
N GLY A 206 -14.13 -12.93 0.68
CA GLY A 206 -13.65 -14.06 -0.12
C GLY A 206 -12.14 -14.22 -0.17
N ASP A 207 -11.72 -15.23 -0.93
CA ASP A 207 -10.34 -15.60 -1.20
C ASP A 207 -10.04 -15.31 -2.68
N PHE A 208 -9.11 -14.39 -2.90
CA PHE A 208 -8.92 -13.73 -4.19
C PHE A 208 -7.79 -14.35 -4.98
N GLY A 209 -8.10 -14.89 -6.16
CA GLY A 209 -7.10 -15.57 -7.00
C GLY A 209 -7.38 -15.51 -8.50
N GLU A 210 -8.47 -14.88 -8.93
CA GLU A 210 -8.82 -14.76 -10.35
C GLU A 210 -7.80 -13.95 -11.14
N THR A 211 -7.22 -12.91 -10.52
CA THR A 211 -6.18 -12.09 -11.12
C THR A 211 -4.85 -12.24 -10.37
N PRO A 212 -3.71 -12.17 -11.06
CA PRO A 212 -2.41 -12.21 -10.39
C PRO A 212 -2.23 -11.02 -9.45
N GLY A 213 -1.69 -11.27 -8.26
CA GLY A 213 -1.30 -10.21 -7.33
C GLY A 213 -0.12 -9.42 -7.89
N THR A 214 -0.03 -8.14 -7.54
CA THR A 214 1.01 -7.23 -8.06
C THR A 214 2.43 -7.72 -7.73
N TYR A 215 2.62 -8.26 -6.53
CA TYR A 215 3.91 -8.75 -6.04
C TYR A 215 3.99 -10.27 -5.96
N THR A 216 2.86 -10.96 -6.10
CA THR A 216 2.79 -12.42 -6.01
C THR A 216 3.71 -13.11 -7.02
N PRO A 217 4.61 -14.01 -6.57
CA PRO A 217 5.61 -14.63 -7.43
C PRO A 217 4.99 -15.48 -8.53
N GLY A 218 5.61 -15.45 -9.71
CA GLY A 218 5.09 -16.19 -10.88
C GLY A 218 5.07 -17.72 -10.75
N TRP A 219 5.72 -18.31 -9.74
CA TRP A 219 5.62 -19.74 -9.43
C TRP A 219 4.35 -20.08 -8.64
N TRP A 220 3.75 -19.11 -7.95
CA TRP A 220 2.53 -19.27 -7.16
C TRP A 220 1.27 -19.14 -8.03
N LYS A 221 0.88 -20.24 -8.67
CA LYS A 221 -0.23 -20.24 -9.65
C LYS A 221 -1.47 -20.93 -9.10
N ASN A 222 -2.65 -20.40 -9.49
CA ASN A 222 -3.97 -20.98 -9.19
C ASN A 222 -4.28 -21.11 -7.69
N ASN A 223 -3.72 -20.23 -6.87
CA ASN A 223 -3.98 -20.11 -5.43
C ASN A 223 -4.26 -18.64 -5.09
N SER A 224 -4.64 -18.34 -3.85
CA SER A 224 -4.78 -16.99 -3.29
C SER A 224 -3.64 -16.08 -3.75
N GLN A 225 -4.00 -15.02 -4.48
CA GLN A 225 -3.07 -14.10 -5.13
C GLN A 225 -2.93 -12.79 -4.37
N TYR A 226 -3.94 -12.34 -3.65
CA TYR A 226 -3.91 -11.09 -2.90
C TYR A 226 -5.01 -11.03 -1.84
N GLY A 227 -4.94 -10.00 -0.98
CA GLY A 227 -5.98 -9.67 -0.02
C GLY A 227 -6.36 -8.20 -0.06
N PHE A 228 -7.02 -7.76 1.01
CA PHE A 228 -7.26 -6.36 1.26
C PHE A 228 -6.23 -5.83 2.24
N LEU A 229 -5.66 -4.66 1.96
CA LEU A 229 -4.90 -3.95 2.97
C LEU A 229 -5.85 -3.41 4.03
N LYS A 230 -5.74 -3.93 5.25
CA LYS A 230 -6.53 -3.54 6.40
C LYS A 230 -5.72 -2.72 7.36
N THR A 231 -6.28 -1.59 7.77
CA THR A 231 -5.66 -0.67 8.73
C THR A 231 -6.53 -0.54 9.96
N ILE A 232 -6.06 -1.12 11.07
CA ILE A 232 -6.70 -1.05 12.37
C ILE A 232 -6.09 0.12 13.13
N ARG A 233 -6.91 1.03 13.63
CA ARG A 233 -6.44 2.20 14.37
C ARG A 233 -7.16 2.32 15.71
N VAL A 234 -6.40 2.27 16.80
CA VAL A 234 -6.90 2.44 18.17
C VAL A 234 -6.48 3.81 18.70
N THR A 235 -7.43 4.56 19.25
CA THR A 235 -7.21 5.88 19.88
C THR A 235 -7.91 5.94 21.25
N ASN A 236 -7.86 7.10 21.91
CA ASN A 236 -8.66 7.34 23.12
C ASN A 236 -10.17 7.45 22.87
N SER A 237 -10.60 7.53 21.60
CA SER A 237 -12.03 7.62 21.24
C SER A 237 -12.62 6.29 20.76
N GLY A 238 -11.79 5.27 20.48
CA GLY A 238 -12.25 3.96 20.05
C GLY A 238 -11.30 3.28 19.06
N CYS A 239 -11.77 2.18 18.48
CA CYS A 239 -11.07 1.40 17.47
C CYS A 239 -11.77 1.52 16.11
N MET A 240 -11.00 1.68 15.05
CA MET A 240 -11.48 1.81 13.67
C MET A 240 -10.79 0.79 12.76
N LEU A 241 -11.48 0.37 11.71
CA LEU A 241 -10.95 -0.40 10.59
C LEU A 241 -11.14 0.44 9.33
N ASP A 242 -10.05 0.76 8.64
CA ASP A 242 -10.05 1.57 7.41
C ASP A 242 -10.78 2.93 7.59
N GLY A 243 -10.68 3.51 8.79
CA GLY A 243 -11.34 4.77 9.17
C GLY A 243 -12.81 4.67 9.56
N ILE A 244 -13.39 3.47 9.51
CA ILE A 244 -14.78 3.20 9.94
C ILE A 244 -14.75 2.66 11.38
N PRO A 245 -15.63 3.12 12.29
CA PRO A 245 -15.70 2.57 13.64
C PRO A 245 -15.87 1.04 13.64
N LEU A 246 -14.98 0.34 14.37
CA LEU A 246 -14.97 -1.10 14.53
C LEU A 246 -15.49 -1.50 15.92
N SER A 247 -15.03 -0.81 16.97
CA SER A 247 -15.48 -1.02 18.35
C SER A 247 -15.17 0.19 19.25
N ASN A 248 -15.65 0.13 20.49
CA ASN A 248 -15.37 1.15 21.51
C ASN A 248 -14.10 0.85 22.34
N VAL A 249 -13.25 -0.09 21.90
CA VAL A 249 -11.97 -0.37 22.58
C VAL A 249 -11.04 0.82 22.43
N THR A 250 -10.49 1.31 23.54
CA THR A 250 -9.59 2.47 23.58
C THR A 250 -8.19 2.08 24.03
N LEU A 251 -7.22 3.00 23.86
CA LEU A 251 -5.83 2.80 24.30
C LEU A 251 -5.72 2.45 25.80
N ASP A 252 -6.56 3.06 26.65
CA ASP A 252 -6.57 2.78 28.10
C ASP A 252 -6.91 1.32 28.42
N GLN A 253 -7.74 0.68 27.59
CA GLN A 253 -8.12 -0.71 27.78
C GLN A 253 -6.97 -1.65 27.42
N LEU A 254 -6.06 -1.26 26.52
CA LEU A 254 -4.95 -2.10 26.03
C LEU A 254 -3.90 -2.42 27.10
N GLN A 255 -4.01 -1.88 28.32
CA GLN A 255 -3.12 -2.17 29.45
C GLN A 255 -1.63 -2.03 29.09
N LEU A 256 -1.28 -0.95 28.39
CA LEU A 256 0.09 -0.67 27.96
C LEU A 256 1.01 -0.59 29.19
N LYS A 257 2.02 -1.47 29.25
CA LYS A 257 3.00 -1.51 30.34
C LYS A 257 4.36 -1.04 29.82
N PRO A 258 5.01 -0.05 30.46
CA PRO A 258 6.35 0.39 30.08
C PRO A 258 7.34 -0.77 30.00
N GLY A 259 8.09 -0.84 28.89
CA GLY A 259 9.10 -1.88 28.67
C GLY A 259 8.56 -3.29 28.45
N LYS A 260 7.26 -3.45 28.19
CA LYS A 260 6.64 -4.72 27.80
C LYS A 260 6.21 -4.67 26.34
N ASP A 261 6.56 -5.72 25.61
CA ASP A 261 6.10 -5.90 24.25
C ASP A 261 4.59 -6.17 24.24
N MET A 262 3.92 -5.81 23.14
CA MET A 262 2.50 -6.12 22.96
C MET A 262 2.31 -7.36 22.09
N SER A 263 1.25 -8.13 22.34
CA SER A 263 0.82 -9.19 21.43
C SER A 263 -0.18 -8.63 20.41
N PHE A 264 0.02 -8.91 19.13
CA PHE A 264 -0.98 -8.70 18.09
C PHE A 264 -1.36 -10.06 17.52
N LYS A 265 -2.66 -10.38 17.51
CA LYS A 265 -3.14 -11.71 17.16
C LYS A 265 -4.27 -11.63 16.14
N LEU A 266 -4.14 -12.43 15.10
CA LEU A 266 -5.11 -12.62 14.04
C LEU A 266 -5.72 -14.00 14.21
N ALA A 267 -7.05 -14.08 14.25
CA ALA A 267 -7.74 -15.34 14.51
C ALA A 267 -8.98 -15.54 13.66
N VAL A 268 -9.30 -16.80 13.41
CA VAL A 268 -10.56 -17.26 12.85
C VAL A 268 -11.09 -18.35 13.79
N PRO A 269 -11.94 -18.01 14.77
CA PRO A 269 -12.51 -19.00 15.68
C PRO A 269 -13.35 -20.04 14.93
N PRO A 270 -13.30 -21.33 15.31
CA PRO A 270 -14.04 -22.38 14.62
C PRO A 270 -15.57 -22.28 14.81
N ASP A 271 -16.01 -21.57 15.83
CA ASP A 271 -17.42 -21.36 16.21
C ASP A 271 -18.01 -20.05 15.67
N THR A 272 -17.25 -19.29 14.88
CA THR A 272 -17.76 -18.08 14.22
C THR A 272 -18.77 -18.41 13.11
N ARG A 273 -19.53 -17.41 12.67
CA ARG A 273 -20.55 -17.59 11.62
C ARG A 273 -19.93 -18.02 10.29
N ASN A 274 -18.79 -17.44 9.94
CA ASN A 274 -18.06 -17.72 8.71
C ASN A 274 -16.62 -18.17 9.02
N PRO A 275 -16.37 -19.46 9.34
CA PRO A 275 -15.02 -19.98 9.60
C PRO A 275 -14.27 -20.23 8.28
N GLY A 276 -14.11 -19.16 7.49
CA GLY A 276 -13.57 -19.20 6.13
C GLY A 276 -12.05 -19.11 6.04
N GLY A 277 -11.33 -19.22 7.16
CA GLY A 277 -9.87 -19.15 7.21
C GLY A 277 -9.25 -17.79 6.93
N LEU A 278 -7.94 -17.77 6.87
CA LEU A 278 -7.13 -16.56 6.80
C LEU A 278 -5.92 -16.81 5.90
N ASN A 279 -5.71 -15.93 4.93
CA ASN A 279 -4.42 -15.70 4.27
C ASN A 279 -3.83 -14.40 4.81
N ILE A 280 -2.52 -14.38 5.11
CA ILE A 280 -1.76 -13.16 5.40
C ILE A 280 -0.66 -13.02 4.37
N PHE A 281 -0.60 -11.87 3.70
CA PHE A 281 0.40 -11.55 2.69
C PHE A 281 1.42 -10.58 3.28
N GLY A 282 2.69 -10.91 3.12
CA GLY A 282 3.83 -10.10 3.51
C GLY A 282 4.61 -9.61 2.30
N ARG A 283 5.80 -9.04 2.54
CA ARG A 283 6.61 -8.45 1.48
C ARG A 283 6.93 -9.47 0.38
N GLY A 284 6.77 -9.06 -0.88
CA GLY A 284 6.94 -9.93 -2.05
C GLY A 284 5.76 -10.87 -2.35
N PHE A 285 4.60 -10.67 -1.73
CA PHE A 285 3.34 -11.36 -2.03
C PHE A 285 2.16 -10.38 -1.99
N GLY A 286 1.06 -10.72 -2.65
CA GLY A 286 -0.14 -9.90 -2.63
C GLY A 286 -0.07 -8.65 -3.51
N ASN A 287 -0.82 -7.63 -3.13
CA ASN A 287 -0.89 -6.34 -3.81
C ASN A 287 -0.09 -5.23 -3.13
N TYR A 288 0.44 -5.47 -1.92
CA TYR A 288 1.16 -4.49 -1.15
C TYR A 288 2.51 -5.04 -0.68
N ASP A 289 3.61 -4.41 -1.11
CA ASP A 289 4.98 -4.83 -0.78
C ASP A 289 5.39 -4.40 0.65
N GLN A 290 4.67 -4.90 1.65
CA GLN A 290 4.91 -4.63 3.07
C GLN A 290 4.57 -5.84 3.93
N ASP A 291 5.09 -5.85 5.16
CA ASP A 291 4.72 -6.84 6.16
C ASP A 291 3.61 -6.28 7.07
N ILE A 292 3.54 -6.73 8.33
CA ILE A 292 2.68 -6.08 9.32
C ILE A 292 3.35 -4.78 9.75
N GLU A 293 2.81 -3.65 9.30
CA GLU A 293 3.32 -2.33 9.67
C GLU A 293 2.61 -1.83 10.92
N VAL A 294 3.37 -1.49 11.96
CA VAL A 294 2.86 -0.91 13.19
C VAL A 294 3.39 0.50 13.34
N VAL A 295 2.49 1.46 13.57
CA VAL A 295 2.81 2.87 13.81
C VAL A 295 2.21 3.30 15.14
N VAL A 296 3.04 3.85 16.01
CA VAL A 296 2.63 4.46 17.28
C VAL A 296 2.80 5.97 17.14
N GLU A 297 1.68 6.69 17.13
CA GLU A 297 1.65 8.15 17.15
C GLU A 297 1.60 8.66 18.59
N TYR A 298 2.44 9.66 18.88
CA TYR A 298 2.49 10.35 20.16
C TYR A 298 1.82 11.71 20.07
N GLU A 299 1.40 12.24 21.23
CA GLU A 299 0.84 13.59 21.36
C GLU A 299 1.84 14.72 21.09
#